data_AF-A0A9X8RCF0-F1
#
_entry.id   AF-A0A9X8RCF0-F1
#
_cell.length_a   1.000
_cell.length_b   1.000
_cell.length_c   1.000
_cell.angle_alpha   90.00
_cell.angle_beta   90.00
_cell.angle_gamma   90.00
#
_symmetry.space_group_name_H-M   'P 1'
#
loop_
_entity.id
_entity.type
_entity.pdbx_description
1 polymer ?
#
loop_
_entity_poly.entity_id
_entity_poly.type
_entity_poly.pdbx_seq_one_letter_code
_entity_poly.pdbx_strand_id
1 'polypeptide(L)'
;MGALVVGLLFLIPGIIFLLLVMFKYTEEEHQKELIKYQWVRNDRFLSWVEWELVLFHKIASKSYIIAKVIILLISLIPIAIGILALWAFFSG
;
A
#
# COMPACT_ATOMS: atom_id res chain seq x y z
N MET A 1 -19.24 10.14 -12.06
CA MET A 1 -18.07 11.03 -11.87
C MET A 1 -17.27 11.04 -13.15
N GLY A 2 -16.79 12.19 -13.62
CA GLY A 2 -15.99 12.27 -14.85
C GLY A 2 -14.62 11.64 -14.69
N ALA A 3 -14.02 11.17 -15.79
CA ALA A 3 -12.68 10.57 -15.80
C ALA A 3 -11.61 11.48 -15.18
N LEU A 4 -11.75 12.81 -15.31
CA LEU A 4 -10.92 13.80 -14.62
C LEU A 4 -10.96 13.67 -13.09
N VAL A 5 -12.17 13.51 -12.51
CA VAL A 5 -12.36 13.40 -11.06
C VAL A 5 -11.75 12.09 -10.55
N VAL A 6 -11.99 10.98 -11.27
CA VAL A 6 -11.39 9.68 -10.94
C VAL A 6 -9.87 9.77 -11.03
N GLY A 7 -9.33 10.36 -12.10
CA GLY A 7 -7.90 10.55 -12.28
C GLY A 7 -7.24 11.29 -11.12
N LEU A 8 -7.78 12.44 -10.73
CA LEU A 8 -7.25 13.23 -9.62
C LEU A 8 -7.38 12.51 -8.27
N LEU A 9 -8.53 11.86 -8.03
CA LEU A 9 -8.79 11.14 -6.77
C LEU A 9 -7.88 9.93 -6.57
N PHE A 10 -7.37 9.31 -7.63
CA PHE A 10 -6.43 8.20 -7.50
C PHE A 10 -4.97 8.67 -7.57
N LEU A 11 -4.66 9.64 -8.42
CA LEU A 11 -3.30 10.11 -8.62
C LEU A 11 -2.74 10.84 -7.39
N ILE A 12 -3.48 11.81 -6.85
CA ILE A 12 -3.01 12.64 -5.73
C ILE A 12 -2.69 11.79 -4.49
N PRO A 13 -3.63 10.98 -3.96
CA PRO A 13 -3.32 10.13 -2.82
C PRO A 13 -2.33 9.02 -3.15
N GLY A 14 -2.30 8.52 -4.39
CA GLY A 14 -1.27 7.57 -4.83
C GLY A 14 0.14 8.14 -4.72
N ILE A 15 0.35 9.37 -5.19
CA ILE A 15 1.64 10.08 -5.07
C ILE A 15 1.97 10.35 -3.60
N ILE A 16 1.00 10.83 -2.81
CA ILE A 16 1.22 11.08 -1.37
C ILE A 16 1.64 9.78 -0.67
N PHE A 17 0.96 8.67 -0.97
CA PHE A 17 1.27 7.37 -0.40
C PHE A 17 2.67 6.90 -0.80
N LEU A 18 3.07 7.03 -2.06
CA LEU A 18 4.43 6.75 -2.53
C LEU A 18 5.48 7.56 -1.74
N LEU A 19 5.26 8.87 -1.56
CA LEU A 19 6.17 9.73 -0.81
C LEU A 19 6.27 9.30 0.66
N LEU A 20 5.16 8.92 1.29
CA LEU A 20 5.17 8.40 2.66
C LEU A 20 6.01 7.12 2.76
N VAL A 21 5.88 6.21 1.80
CA VAL A 21 6.66 4.96 1.79
C VAL A 21 8.15 5.24 1.56
N MET A 22 8.50 6.20 0.69
CA MET A 22 9.90 6.56 0.45
C MET A 22 10.55 7.19 1.67
N PHE A 23 9.90 8.19 2.28
CA PHE A 23 10.53 9.06 3.27
C PHE A 23 10.18 8.75 4.72
N LYS A 24 8.97 8.23 5.00
CA LYS A 24 8.51 7.95 6.37
C LYS A 24 8.59 6.48 6.75
N TYR A 25 8.55 5.54 5.80
CA TYR A 25 8.68 4.13 6.11
C TYR A 25 10.16 3.77 6.34
N THR A 26 10.61 3.95 7.58
CA THR A 26 11.94 3.57 8.08
C THR A 26 11.91 2.19 8.75
N GLU A 27 13.08 1.59 8.97
CA GLU A 27 13.19 0.34 9.73
C GLU A 27 12.57 0.46 11.13
N GLU A 28 12.81 1.58 11.82
CA GLU A 28 12.24 1.82 13.15
C GLU A 28 10.72 1.86 13.13
N GLU A 29 10.13 2.53 12.14
CA GLU A 29 8.68 2.61 12.00
C GLU A 29 8.08 1.26 11.59
N HIS A 30 8.79 0.50 10.76
CA HIS A 30 8.45 -0.87 10.40
C HIS A 30 8.39 -1.79 11.63
N GLN A 31 9.38 -1.72 12.52
CA GLN A 31 9.37 -2.51 13.76
C GLN A 31 8.21 -2.11 14.68
N LYS A 32 7.87 -0.81 14.78
CA LYS A 32 6.68 -0.36 15.53
C LYS A 32 5.39 -0.93 14.95
N GLU A 33 5.24 -0.93 13.63
CA GLU A 33 4.08 -1.55 12.98
C GLU A 33 4.03 -3.05 13.25
N LEU A 34 5.16 -3.76 13.14
CA LEU A 34 5.19 -5.19 13.45
C LEU A 34 4.72 -5.49 14.87
N ILE A 35 5.18 -4.72 15.87
CA ILE A 35 4.73 -4.88 17.27
C ILE A 35 3.23 -4.57 17.39
N LYS A 36 2.75 -3.51 16.73
CA LYS A 36 1.33 -3.16 16.71
C LYS A 36 0.45 -4.26 16.12
N TYR A 37 0.95 -5.06 15.19
CA TYR A 37 0.19 -6.14 14.54
C TYR A 37 0.52 -7.54 15.09
N GLN A 38 1.36 -7.67 16.13
CA GLN A 38 1.63 -8.96 16.77
C GLN A 38 0.38 -9.64 17.33
N TRP A 39 -0.64 -8.88 17.76
CA TRP A 39 -1.89 -9.44 18.28
C TRP A 39 -2.71 -10.19 17.22
N VAL A 40 -2.59 -9.81 15.94
CA VAL A 40 -3.27 -10.47 14.80
C VAL A 40 -2.84 -11.94 14.68
N ARG A 41 -1.67 -12.30 15.22
CA ARG A 41 -1.17 -13.68 15.23
C ARG A 41 -1.93 -14.60 16.21
N ASN A 42 -2.68 -14.05 17.17
CA ASN A 42 -3.29 -14.83 18.25
C ASN A 42 -4.78 -15.13 18.06
N ASP A 43 -5.48 -14.40 17.18
CA ASP A 43 -6.91 -14.63 16.93
C ASP A 43 -7.10 -15.73 15.88
N ARG A 44 -7.74 -16.85 16.31
CA ARG A 44 -7.93 -18.07 15.50
C ARG A 44 -9.03 -17.98 14.45
N PHE A 45 -9.75 -16.85 14.36
CA PHE A 45 -10.84 -16.65 13.40
C PHE A 45 -10.37 -15.69 12.30
N LEU A 46 -9.50 -16.19 11.42
CA LEU A 46 -8.99 -15.43 10.28
C LEU A 46 -9.79 -15.81 9.02
N SER A 47 -10.60 -14.88 8.53
CA SER A 47 -11.16 -14.83 7.19
C SER A 47 -10.07 -14.90 6.11
N TRP A 48 -10.46 -15.11 4.85
CA TRP A 48 -9.52 -15.18 3.72
C TRP A 48 -8.63 -13.94 3.58
N VAL A 49 -9.17 -12.75 3.85
CA VAL A 49 -8.44 -11.47 3.82
C VAL A 49 -7.39 -11.40 4.94
N GLU A 50 -7.70 -11.99 6.09
CA GLU A 50 -6.81 -12.06 7.23
C GLU A 50 -5.65 -13.05 7.01
N TRP A 51 -5.84 -14.07 6.16
CA TRP A 51 -4.76 -14.96 5.74
C TRP A 51 -3.68 -14.24 4.92
N GLU A 52 -4.08 -13.37 4.00
CA GLU A 52 -3.14 -12.54 3.22
C GLU A 52 -2.38 -11.57 4.13
N LEU A 53 -3.06 -10.97 5.10
CA LEU A 53 -2.47 -10.12 6.13
C LEU A 53 -1.43 -10.87 6.97
N VAL A 54 -1.71 -12.10 7.39
CA VAL A 54 -0.75 -12.93 8.14
C VAL A 54 0.47 -13.27 7.29
N LEU A 55 0.27 -13.56 6.01
CA LEU A 55 1.35 -13.89 5.08
C LEU A 55 2.24 -12.66 4.82
N PHE A 56 1.64 -11.50 4.62
CA PHE A 56 2.33 -10.22 4.52
C PHE A 56 3.09 -9.90 5.82
N HIS A 57 2.46 -10.06 6.99
CA HIS A 57 3.10 -9.85 8.29
C HIS A 57 4.30 -10.78 8.49
N LYS A 58 4.21 -12.04 8.06
CA LYS A 58 5.31 -13.01 8.12
C LYS A 58 6.47 -12.63 7.20
N ILE A 59 6.19 -12.11 6.01
CA ILE A 59 7.22 -11.59 5.09
C ILE A 59 7.85 -10.33 5.68
N ALA A 60 7.02 -9.40 6.16
CA ALA A 60 7.43 -8.17 6.81
C ALA A 60 8.34 -8.42 8.01
N SER A 61 7.98 -9.36 8.88
CA SER A 61 8.80 -9.74 10.04
C SER A 61 10.18 -10.31 9.70
N LYS A 62 10.39 -10.78 8.46
CA LYS A 62 11.65 -11.37 8.02
C LYS A 62 12.57 -10.37 7.33
N SER A 63 12.02 -9.35 6.68
CA SER A 63 12.82 -8.35 5.98
C SER A 63 12.04 -7.08 5.70
N TYR A 64 12.48 -6.00 6.32
CA TYR A 64 12.05 -4.65 6.01
C TYR A 64 12.26 -4.27 4.55
N ILE A 65 13.40 -4.64 3.94
CA ILE A 65 13.69 -4.31 2.54
C ILE A 65 12.63 -4.93 1.63
N ILE A 66 12.29 -6.20 1.84
CA ILE A 66 11.26 -6.89 1.05
C ILE A 66 9.89 -6.25 1.29
N ALA A 67 9.53 -5.95 2.54
CA ALA A 67 8.26 -5.28 2.86
C ALA A 67 8.16 -3.91 2.18
N LYS A 68 9.21 -3.11 2.27
CA LYS A 68 9.28 -1.78 1.66
C LYS A 68 9.13 -1.86 0.14
N VAL A 69 9.78 -2.81 -0.51
CA VAL A 69 9.62 -3.04 -1.96
C VAL A 69 8.19 -3.42 -2.31
N ILE A 70 7.55 -4.31 -1.55
CA ILE A 70 6.16 -4.71 -1.79
C ILE A 70 5.21 -3.50 -1.64
N ILE A 71 5.37 -2.71 -0.57
CA ILE A 71 4.53 -1.54 -0.33
C ILE A 71 4.75 -0.47 -1.41
N LEU A 72 5.99 -0.30 -1.89
CA LEU A 72 6.29 0.56 -3.03
C LEU A 72 5.55 0.08 -4.28
N LEU A 73 5.57 -1.22 -4.59
CA LEU A 73 4.82 -1.76 -5.73
C LEU A 73 3.31 -1.53 -5.60
N ILE A 74 2.75 -1.71 -4.40
CA ILE A 74 1.33 -1.43 -4.12
C ILE A 74 1.02 0.05 -4.35
N SER A 75 1.91 0.96 -3.96
CA SER A 75 1.72 2.40 -4.16
C SER A 75 1.65 2.84 -5.62
N LEU A 76 2.23 2.07 -6.54
CA LEU A 76 2.18 2.36 -7.97
C LEU A 76 0.81 2.05 -8.60
N ILE A 77 0.00 1.18 -7.99
CA ILE A 77 -1.33 0.79 -8.49
C ILE A 77 -2.28 2.01 -8.58
N PRO A 78 -2.54 2.77 -7.50
CA PRO A 78 -3.41 3.95 -7.58
C PRO A 78 -2.84 5.02 -8.51
N ILE A 79 -1.51 5.16 -8.60
CA ILE A 79 -0.87 6.09 -9.53
C ILE A 79 -1.17 5.70 -10.98
N ALA A 80 -1.00 4.42 -11.33
CA ALA A 80 -1.29 3.92 -12.67
C ALA A 80 -2.77 4.12 -13.05
N ILE A 81 -3.69 3.82 -12.12
CA ILE A 81 -5.13 4.07 -12.32
C ILE A 81 -5.39 5.56 -12.56
N GLY A 82 -4.78 6.43 -11.74
CA GLY A 82 -4.91 7.88 -11.88
C GLY A 82 -4.42 8.39 -13.23
N ILE A 83 -3.24 7.93 -13.67
CA ILE A 83 -2.65 8.30 -14.97
C ILE A 83 -3.54 7.83 -16.12
N LEU A 84 -3.99 6.57 -16.11
CA LEU A 84 -4.84 6.03 -17.17
C LEU A 84 -6.18 6.76 -17.26
N ALA A 85 -6.80 7.10 -16.13
CA ALA A 85 -8.05 7.84 -16.10
C ALA A 85 -7.89 9.30 -16.60
N LEU A 86 -6.80 9.97 -16.24
CA LEU A 86 -6.48 11.31 -16.78
C LEU A 86 -6.18 11.24 -18.27
N TRP A 87 -5.41 10.25 -18.72
CA TRP A 87 -5.10 10.08 -20.13
C TRP A 87 -6.37 9.89 -20.96
N ALA A 88 -7.25 9.00 -20.52
CA ALA A 88 -8.54 8.77 -21.16
C ALA A 88 -9.42 10.03 -21.23
N PHE A 89 -9.34 10.93 -20.26
CA PHE A 89 -10.05 12.21 -20.28
C PHE A 89 -9.49 13.20 -21.31
N PHE A 90 -8.17 13.26 -21.47
CA PHE A 90 -7.53 14.18 -22.42
C PHE A 90 -7.47 13.65 -23.85
N SER A 91 -7.54 12.33 -24.04
CA SER A 91 -7.52 11.68 -25.35
C SER A 91 -8.90 11.39 -25.94
N GLY A 92 -9.96 11.53 -25.15
CA GLY A 92 -11.37 11.38 -25.56
C GLY A 92 -12.02 12.72 -25.83
#